data_AF-X1C859-F1
#
_entry.id   AF-X1C859-F1
#
_cell.length_a   1.000
_cell.length_b   1.000
_cell.length_c   1.000
_cell.angle_alpha   90.00
_cell.angle_beta   90.00
_cell.angle_gamma   90.00
#
_symmetry.space_group_name_H-M   'P 1'
#
loop_
_entity.id
_entity.type
_entity.pdbx_description
1 polymer ?
#
loop_
_entity_poly.entity_id
_entity_poly.type
_entity_poly.pdbx_seq_one_letter_code
_entity_poly.pdbx_strand_id
1 'polypeptide(L)' 'MKTSFEIKNSNVVVPLLVHIPHSSSYIPPEMKDNFLLSDNDLQEELLRMTDRYTDEIFSCVAELG' A
#
# COMPACT_ATOMS: atom_id res chain seq x y z
N MET A 1 14.70 4.62 4.93
CA MET A 1 13.40 5.27 4.65
C MET A 1 12.69 4.47 3.60
N LYS A 2 11.44 4.03 3.86
CA LYS A 2 10.59 3.45 2.82
C LYS A 2 10.03 4.61 1.99
N THR A 3 10.00 4.51 0.66
CA THR A 3 9.38 5.53 -0.19
C THR A 3 7.87 5.53 0.00
N SER A 4 7.22 6.69 -0.19
CA SER A 4 5.77 6.83 0.00
C SER A 4 4.93 6.03 -1.01
N PHE A 5 5.52 5.66 -2.15
CA PHE A 5 4.92 4.79 -3.16
C PHE A 5 6.00 3.99 -3.90
N GLU A 6 5.57 3.05 -4.73
CA GLU A 6 6.40 2.33 -5.70
C GLU A 6 5.73 2.31 -7.08
N ILE A 7 6.52 2.14 -8.13
CA ILE A 7 6.04 1.94 -9.51
C ILE A 7 6.48 0.54 -9.92
N LYS A 8 5.53 -0.34 -10.28
CA LYS A 8 5.81 -1.73 -10.66
C LYS A 8 6.29 -1.86 -12.12
N ASN A 9 5.70 -1.09 -13.03
CA ASN A 9 6.14 -0.98 -14.42
C ASN A 9 5.81 0.43 -14.94
N SER A 10 6.68 0.96 -15.78
CA SER A 10 6.55 2.29 -16.40
C SER A 10 6.73 2.26 -17.91
N ASN A 11 6.96 1.09 -18.51
CA ASN A 11 6.83 0.92 -19.94
C ASN A 11 5.34 1.11 -20.32
N VAL A 12 5.08 1.54 -21.56
CA VAL A 12 3.71 1.72 -22.05
C VAL A 12 3.53 1.02 -23.40
N VAL A 13 2.78 -0.08 -23.38
CA VAL A 13 2.29 -0.87 -24.51
C VAL A 13 0.78 -0.73 -24.58
N VAL A 14 0.09 -0.75 -23.42
CA VAL A 14 -1.33 -0.44 -23.26
C VAL A 14 -1.47 0.84 -22.43
N PRO A 15 -2.27 1.84 -22.83
CA PRO A 15 -2.40 3.11 -22.10
C PRO A 15 -3.31 2.95 -20.87
N LEU A 16 -2.86 2.19 -19.87
CA LEU A 16 -3.58 1.91 -18.63
C LEU A 16 -2.73 2.36 -17.43
N LEU A 17 -3.33 3.16 -16.55
CA LEU A 17 -2.75 3.55 -15.26
C LEU A 17 -3.58 2.94 -14.14
N VAL A 18 -2.94 2.21 -13.24
CA VAL A 18 -3.56 1.67 -12.02
C VAL A 18 -2.93 2.33 -10.80
N HIS A 19 -3.77 2.89 -9.93
CA HIS A 19 -3.36 3.52 -8.68
C HIS A 19 -3.93 2.74 -7.50
N ILE A 20 -3.07 2.33 -6.57
CA ILE A 20 -3.43 1.48 -5.41
C ILE A 20 -2.97 2.20 -4.13
N PRO A 21 -3.77 3.14 -3.60
CA PRO A 21 -3.35 4.01 -2.49
C PRO A 21 -3.42 3.38 -1.10
N HIS A 22 -4.19 2.30 -0.91
CA HIS A 22 -4.55 1.78 0.43
C HIS A 22 -4.08 0.35 0.73
N SER A 23 -3.21 -0.25 -0.09
CA SER A 23 -2.73 -1.63 0.15
C SER A 23 -1.64 -1.74 1.22
N SER A 24 -0.96 -0.63 1.53
CA SER A 24 0.15 -0.61 2.50
C SER A 24 -0.34 -0.57 3.95
N SER A 25 0.23 -1.42 4.80
CA SER A 25 0.06 -1.38 6.27
C SER A 25 1.23 -0.69 7.00
N TYR A 26 2.16 -0.07 6.27
CA TYR A 26 3.34 0.55 6.86
C TYR A 26 3.01 1.89 7.52
N ILE A 27 3.25 1.98 8.83
CA ILE A 27 3.28 3.23 9.59
C ILE A 27 4.75 3.62 9.82
N PRO A 28 5.18 4.85 9.45
CA PRO A 28 6.52 5.34 9.78
C PRO A 28 6.76 5.31 11.31
N PRO A 29 7.93 4.82 11.79
CA PRO A 29 8.21 4.70 13.22
C PRO A 29 7.98 5.98 14.02
N GLU A 30 8.37 7.13 13.46
CA GLU A 30 8.19 8.46 14.05
C GLU A 30 6.73 8.88 14.23
N MET A 31 5.80 8.19 13.57
CA MET A 31 4.37 8.44 13.68
C MET A 31 3.68 7.54 14.71
N LYS A 32 4.33 6.47 15.19
CA LYS A 32 3.69 5.49 16.10
C LYS A 32 3.25 6.11 17.42
N ASP A 33 4.05 7.01 17.98
CA ASP A 33 3.76 7.67 19.25
C ASP A 33 2.59 8.68 19.16
N ASN A 34 2.09 8.96 17.96
CA ASN A 34 0.93 9.82 17.75
C ASN A 34 -0.41 9.08 17.87
N PHE A 35 -0.39 7.75 18.01
CA PHE A 35 -1.59 6.94 18.19
C PHE A 35 -1.87 6.71 19.69
N LEU A 36 -3.13 6.86 20.09
CA LEU A 36 -3.58 6.56 21.46
C LEU A 36 -3.77 5.05 21.72
N LEU A 37 -3.79 4.26 20.64
CA LEU A 37 -4.01 2.82 20.67
C LEU A 37 -2.74 2.08 21.12
N SER A 38 -2.92 0.90 21.74
CA SER A 38 -1.80 -0.02 21.92
C SER A 38 -1.29 -0.52 20.56
N ASP A 39 -0.07 -1.03 20.50
CA ASP A 39 0.48 -1.61 19.26
C ASP A 39 -0.44 -2.71 18.68
N ASN A 40 -1.05 -3.52 19.55
CA ASN A 40 -1.96 -4.59 19.13
C ASN A 40 -3.26 -4.03 18.55
N ASP A 41 -3.89 -3.06 19.23
CA ASP A 41 -5.13 -2.44 18.75
C ASP A 41 -4.88 -1.66 17.44
N LEU A 42 -3.73 -1.01 17.32
CA LEU A 42 -3.33 -0.31 16.09
C LEU A 42 -3.14 -1.30 14.93
N GLN A 43 -2.58 -2.48 15.19
CA GLN A 43 -2.51 -3.54 14.17
C GLN A 43 -3.90 -4.00 13.75
N GLU A 44 -4.83 -4.22 14.68
CA GLU A 44 -6.21 -4.58 14.33
C GLU A 44 -6.90 -3.50 13.48
N GLU A 45 -6.73 -2.23 13.82
CA GLU A 45 -7.28 -1.13 13.03
C GLU A 45 -6.66 -1.05 11.64
N LEU A 46 -5.35 -1.26 11.51
CA LEU A 46 -4.70 -1.38 10.20
C LEU A 46 -5.32 -2.49 9.35
N LEU A 47 -5.70 -3.62 9.94
CA LEU A 47 -6.35 -4.71 9.20
C LEU A 47 -7.74 -4.32 8.68
N ARG A 48 -8.46 -3.44 9.38
CA ARG A 48 -9.82 -3.01 9.04
C ARG A 48 -9.84 -1.83 8.07
N MET A 49 -8.82 -0.96 8.13
CA MET A 49 -8.78 0.30 7.39
C MET A 49 -8.04 0.24 6.06
N THR A 50 -7.31 -0.85 5.77
CA THR A 50 -6.49 -0.97 4.55
C THR A 50 -7.10 -1.96 3.57
N ASP A 51 -6.97 -1.64 2.28
CA ASP A 51 -7.37 -2.49 1.16
C ASP A 51 -6.27 -3.51 0.87
N ARG A 52 -5.97 -4.35 1.87
CA ARG A 52 -4.86 -5.31 1.82
C ARG A 52 -4.91 -6.18 0.56
N TYR A 53 -3.73 -6.46 0.01
CA TYR A 53 -3.54 -7.33 -1.16
C TYR A 53 -4.16 -6.84 -2.45
N THR A 54 -4.71 -5.62 -2.50
CA THR A 54 -5.19 -5.04 -3.77
C THR A 54 -4.04 -4.91 -4.78
N ASP A 55 -2.82 -4.64 -4.32
CA ASP A 55 -1.61 -4.65 -5.13
C ASP A 55 -1.29 -6.03 -5.72
N GLU A 56 -1.52 -7.10 -4.96
CA GLU A 56 -1.36 -8.47 -5.45
C GLU A 56 -2.43 -8.85 -6.46
N ILE A 57 -3.70 -8.51 -6.20
CA ILE A 57 -4.83 -8.76 -7.11
C ILE A 57 -4.59 -8.13 -8.48
N PHE A 58 -4.06 -6.90 -8.51
CA PHE A 58 -3.80 -6.15 -9.73
C PHE A 58 -2.37 -6.32 -10.28
N SER A 59 -1.57 -7.23 -9.72
CA SER A 59 -0.17 -7.43 -10.12
C SER A 59 -0.01 -7.76 -11.61
N CYS A 60 -0.95 -8.49 -12.20
CA CYS A 60 -0.95 -8.85 -13.63
C CYS A 60 -1.05 -7.63 -14.55
N VAL A 61 -1.56 -6.50 -14.09
CA VAL A 61 -1.64 -5.28 -14.92
C VAL A 61 -0.24 -4.77 -15.26
N ALA A 62 0.74 -4.95 -14.36
CA ALA A 62 2.12 -4.57 -14.64
C ALA A 62 2.74 -5.39 -15.79
N GLU A 63 2.19 -6.56 -16.12
CA GLU A 63 2.66 -7.40 -17.22
C GLU A 63 2.16 -6.94 -18.59
N LEU A 64 1.13 -6.08 -18.64
CA LEU A 64 0.60 -5.51 -19.89
C LEU A 64 1.54 -4.50 -20.53
N GLY A 65 2.65 -4.19 -19.85
CA GLY A 65 3.68 -3.26 -20.29
C GLY A 65 3.15 -1.86 -20.47
#